data_AF-A0A6P0Q2Q9-F1
#
_entry.id   AF-A0A6P0Q2Q9-F1
#
_cell.length_a   1.000
_cell.length_b   1.000
_cell.length_c   1.000
_cell.angle_alpha   90.00
_cell.angle_beta   90.00
_cell.angle_gamma   90.00
#
_symmetry.space_group_name_H-M   'P 1'
#
loop_
_entity.id
_entity.type
_entity.pdbx_description
1 polymer ?
#
loop_
_entity_poly.entity_id
_entity_poly.type
_entity_poly.pdbx_seq_one_letter_code
_entity_poly.pdbx_strand_id
1 'polypeptide(L)'
;MSQTILKPKTTIPPLENGDQLTQVEFEQRYEQMPDVKKAELIEGIVYMASPLRMTQHANPHARIMTWLGTYWSATPGVEVGDNATVRLDADNEPQPDALLRLTVDGQSRISEDGYVEGAPELIVEIAASTASIDLNDKLKAYRRNQVQEYLVWRVYDGELDWFRL
;
A
#
# COMPACT_ATOMS: atom_id res chain seq x y z
N MET A 1 43.63 28.01 -16.54
CA MET A 1 42.62 28.08 -15.47
C MET A 1 41.40 27.33 -15.94
N SER A 2 40.98 26.28 -15.25
CA SER A 2 39.69 25.64 -15.49
C SER A 2 39.04 25.46 -14.12
N GLN A 3 38.05 26.31 -13.83
CA GLN A 3 37.26 26.21 -12.60
C GLN A 3 36.26 25.08 -12.81
N THR A 4 36.48 23.96 -12.12
CA THR A 4 35.49 22.90 -11.97
C THR A 4 34.32 23.45 -11.18
N ILE A 5 33.20 23.70 -11.85
CA ILE A 5 31.94 24.07 -11.19
C ILE A 5 31.45 22.80 -10.47
N LEU A 6 31.67 22.74 -9.16
CA LEU A 6 31.03 21.73 -8.30
C LEU A 6 29.52 22.00 -8.33
N LYS A 7 28.77 21.11 -8.99
CA LYS A 7 27.31 21.10 -8.84
C LYS A 7 26.99 20.97 -7.35
N PRO A 8 26.12 21.83 -6.77
CA PRO A 8 25.72 21.66 -5.39
C PRO A 8 25.09 20.27 -5.23
N LYS A 9 25.51 19.52 -4.21
CA LYS A 9 24.79 18.32 -3.79
C LYS A 9 23.42 18.79 -3.32
N THR A 10 22.40 18.67 -4.18
CA THR A 10 21.01 18.81 -3.79
C THR A 10 20.70 17.69 -2.81
N THR A 11 20.66 18.03 -1.53
CA THR A 11 20.12 17.17 -0.48
C THR A 11 18.64 16.95 -0.76
N ILE A 12 18.27 15.71 -1.07
CA ILE A 12 16.88 15.31 -1.22
C ILE A 12 16.27 15.25 0.19
N PRO A 13 15.18 15.99 0.49
CA PRO A 13 14.57 15.96 1.81
C PRO A 13 13.92 14.59 2.09
N PRO A 14 13.85 14.15 3.36
CA PRO A 14 13.13 12.93 3.73
C PRO A 14 11.63 13.07 3.44
N LEU A 15 10.93 11.94 3.43
CA LEU A 15 9.47 11.92 3.46
C LEU A 15 8.95 12.39 4.81
N GLU A 16 8.02 13.33 4.79
CA GLU A 16 7.26 13.75 5.96
C GLU A 16 5.77 13.45 5.77
N ASN A 17 5.08 13.10 6.86
CA ASN A 17 3.65 12.81 6.81
C ASN A 17 2.86 14.06 6.40
N GLY A 18 2.08 13.96 5.33
CA GLY A 18 1.31 15.07 4.76
C GLY A 18 2.02 15.81 3.61
N ASP A 19 3.25 15.43 3.25
CA ASP A 19 3.89 15.90 2.02
C ASP A 19 2.99 15.60 0.82
N GLN A 20 2.90 16.55 -0.11
CA GLN A 20 2.21 16.38 -1.39
C GLN A 20 3.25 16.16 -2.48
N LEU A 21 3.31 14.94 -3.02
CA LEU A 21 4.35 14.51 -3.95
C LEU A 21 3.74 13.78 -5.14
N THR A 22 4.43 13.85 -6.27
CA THR A 22 4.25 12.87 -7.34
C THR A 22 4.81 11.51 -6.91
N GLN A 23 4.32 10.41 -7.52
CA GLN A 23 4.90 9.07 -7.29
C GLN A 23 6.42 9.04 -7.46
N VAL A 24 6.94 9.66 -8.52
CA VAL A 24 8.39 9.68 -8.80
C VAL A 24 9.17 10.39 -7.69
N GLU A 25 8.65 11.50 -7.15
CA GLU A 25 9.30 12.19 -6.02
C GLU A 25 9.19 11.38 -4.73
N PHE A 26 8.06 10.70 -4.51
CA PHE A 26 7.87 9.81 -3.37
C PHE A 26 8.88 8.66 -3.39
N GLU A 27 9.00 7.92 -4.48
CA GLU A 27 9.92 6.79 -4.63
C GLU A 27 11.38 7.24 -4.43
N GLN A 28 11.80 8.32 -5.10
CA GLN A 28 13.16 8.86 -4.97
C GLN A 28 13.56 9.23 -3.54
N ARG A 29 12.59 9.72 -2.75
CA ARG A 29 12.80 10.02 -1.33
C ARG A 29 12.77 8.75 -0.49
N TYR A 30 11.82 7.84 -0.78
CA TYR A 30 11.64 6.62 -0.01
C TYR A 30 12.85 5.68 -0.10
N GLU A 31 13.44 5.53 -1.29
CA GLU A 31 14.66 4.75 -1.53
C GLU A 31 15.85 5.20 -0.65
N GLN A 32 15.86 6.46 -0.22
CA GLN A 32 16.90 7.03 0.64
C GLN A 32 16.61 6.87 2.14
N MET A 33 15.50 6.22 2.50
CA MET A 33 15.07 6.02 3.88
C MET A 33 15.00 4.52 4.24
N PRO A 34 16.13 3.76 4.21
CA PRO A 34 16.13 2.31 4.44
C PRO A 34 15.64 1.88 5.84
N ASP A 35 15.62 2.81 6.79
CA ASP A 35 15.12 2.58 8.15
C ASP A 35 13.59 2.69 8.24
N VAL A 36 12.93 3.36 7.28
CA VAL A 36 11.47 3.45 7.22
C VAL A 36 10.91 2.16 6.65
N LYS A 37 10.08 1.48 7.44
CA LYS A 37 9.54 0.16 7.08
C LYS A 37 8.30 0.22 6.21
N LYS A 38 7.51 1.28 6.31
CA LYS A 38 6.27 1.45 5.55
C LYS A 38 5.97 2.95 5.40
N ALA A 39 5.76 3.37 4.16
CA ALA A 39 5.27 4.67 3.78
C ALA A 39 4.37 4.48 2.55
N GLU A 40 3.29 5.23 2.46
CA GLU A 40 2.33 5.11 1.37
C GLU A 40 2.10 6.47 0.72
N LEU A 41 1.89 6.49 -0.59
CA LEU A 41 1.39 7.66 -1.30
C LEU A 41 -0.08 7.41 -1.64
N ILE A 42 -1.01 8.20 -1.10
CA ILE A 42 -2.45 8.06 -1.36
C ILE A 42 -3.01 9.42 -1.76
N GLU A 43 -3.63 9.50 -2.95
CA GLU A 43 -4.13 10.75 -3.54
C GLU A 43 -3.05 11.87 -3.53
N GLY A 44 -1.80 11.51 -3.81
CA GLY A 44 -0.66 12.42 -3.82
C GLY A 44 -0.18 12.85 -2.43
N ILE A 45 -0.75 12.31 -1.34
CA ILE A 45 -0.37 12.62 0.05
C ILE A 45 0.46 11.50 0.64
N VAL A 46 1.60 11.84 1.24
CA VAL A 46 2.47 10.90 1.94
C VAL A 46 1.92 10.56 3.32
N TYR A 47 1.79 9.26 3.59
CA TYR A 47 1.43 8.72 4.90
C TYR A 47 2.59 7.91 5.46
N MET A 48 3.06 8.30 6.65
CA MET A 48 4.12 7.59 7.36
C MET A 48 3.50 6.61 8.35
N ALA A 49 3.92 5.34 8.30
CA ALA A 49 3.33 4.32 9.17
C ALA A 49 3.64 4.56 10.65
N SER A 50 2.65 4.31 11.50
CA SER A 50 2.80 4.30 12.95
C SER A 50 3.16 2.90 13.46
N PRO A 51 3.81 2.77 14.63
CA PRO A 51 4.11 1.47 15.23
C PRO A 51 2.86 0.61 15.45
N LEU A 52 2.94 -0.66 15.06
CA LEU A 52 1.84 -1.62 15.13
C LEU A 52 1.73 -2.24 16.52
N ARG A 53 0.51 -2.32 17.06
CA ARG A 53 0.23 -2.93 18.36
C ARG A 53 -0.21 -4.38 18.22
N MET A 54 0.16 -5.21 19.19
CA MET A 54 -0.15 -6.65 19.18
C MET A 54 -1.65 -6.93 19.05
N THR A 55 -2.47 -6.32 19.91
CA THR A 55 -3.92 -6.63 19.96
C THR A 55 -4.73 -5.86 18.92
N GLN A 56 -4.32 -4.64 18.57
CA GLN A 56 -5.09 -3.80 17.64
C GLN A 56 -4.72 -3.99 16.18
N HIS A 57 -3.56 -4.58 15.87
CA HIS A 57 -3.16 -4.78 14.47
C HIS A 57 -2.56 -6.16 14.23
N ALA A 58 -1.48 -6.55 14.94
CA ALA A 58 -0.76 -7.78 14.60
C ALA A 58 -1.63 -9.05 14.69
N ASN A 59 -2.48 -9.16 15.72
CA ASN A 59 -3.42 -10.28 15.87
C ASN A 59 -4.51 -10.30 14.79
N PRO A 60 -5.25 -9.19 14.53
CA PRO A 60 -6.13 -9.10 13.37
C PRO A 60 -5.44 -9.45 12.05
N HIS A 61 -4.23 -8.95 11.84
CA HIS A 61 -3.43 -9.19 10.64
C HIS A 61 -3.13 -10.66 10.45
N ALA A 62 -2.61 -11.33 11.49
CA ALA A 62 -2.35 -12.76 11.44
C ALA A 62 -3.59 -13.57 11.07
N ARG A 63 -4.78 -13.17 11.51
CA ARG A 63 -6.05 -13.85 11.18
C ARG A 63 -6.43 -13.67 9.71
N ILE A 64 -6.33 -12.44 9.18
CA ILE A 64 -6.56 -12.16 7.76
C ILE A 64 -5.59 -12.95 6.90
N MET A 65 -4.29 -12.89 7.20
CA MET A 65 -3.28 -13.63 6.44
C MET A 65 -3.45 -15.14 6.52
N THR A 66 -3.89 -15.68 7.66
CA THR A 66 -4.22 -17.11 7.77
C THR A 66 -5.40 -17.49 6.87
N TRP A 67 -6.46 -16.67 6.87
CA TRP A 67 -7.63 -16.90 6.03
C TRP A 67 -7.28 -16.83 4.53
N LEU A 68 -6.65 -15.75 4.09
CA LEU A 68 -6.26 -15.55 2.69
C LEU A 68 -5.20 -16.57 2.25
N GLY A 69 -4.24 -16.90 3.11
CA GLY A 69 -3.23 -17.93 2.83
C GLY A 69 -3.83 -19.32 2.66
N THR A 70 -4.87 -19.65 3.43
CA THR A 70 -5.62 -20.91 3.27
C THR A 70 -6.37 -20.94 1.92
N TYR A 71 -7.02 -19.83 1.56
CA TYR A 71 -7.69 -19.69 0.27
C TYR A 71 -6.71 -19.81 -0.90
N TRP A 72 -5.59 -19.09 -0.85
CA TRP A 72 -4.51 -19.15 -1.82
C TRP A 72 -3.98 -20.57 -2.02
N SER A 73 -3.66 -21.27 -0.93
CA SER A 73 -3.13 -22.64 -0.97
C SER A 73 -4.09 -23.64 -1.64
N ALA A 74 -5.40 -23.37 -1.58
CA ALA A 74 -6.45 -24.22 -2.14
C ALA A 74 -6.91 -23.79 -3.55
N THR A 75 -6.46 -22.63 -4.05
CA THR A 75 -7.03 -22.00 -5.26
C THR A 75 -5.92 -21.69 -6.29
N PRO A 76 -5.69 -22.58 -7.27
CA PRO A 76 -4.74 -22.32 -8.34
C PRO A 76 -5.07 -21.04 -9.12
N GLY A 77 -4.04 -20.29 -9.52
CA GLY A 77 -4.21 -19.03 -10.26
C GLY A 77 -4.43 -17.80 -9.40
N VAL A 78 -4.46 -17.95 -8.07
CA VAL A 78 -4.48 -16.84 -7.10
C VAL A 78 -3.09 -16.69 -6.47
N GLU A 79 -2.76 -15.48 -6.05
CA GLU A 79 -1.57 -15.13 -5.27
C GLU A 79 -1.97 -14.21 -4.12
N VAL A 80 -1.40 -14.43 -2.93
CA VAL A 80 -1.59 -13.58 -1.76
C VAL A 80 -0.36 -12.70 -1.53
N GLY A 81 -0.59 -11.43 -1.18
CA GLY A 81 0.46 -10.50 -0.78
C GLY A 81 0.28 -10.04 0.67
N ASP A 82 1.41 -9.89 1.37
CA ASP A 82 1.52 -9.34 2.73
C ASP A 82 2.35 -8.05 2.64
N ASN A 83 1.74 -6.89 2.93
CA ASN A 83 2.40 -5.58 2.88
C ASN A 83 3.16 -5.28 1.56
N ALA A 84 2.66 -5.79 0.43
CA ALA A 84 3.29 -5.53 -0.87
C ALA A 84 3.06 -4.08 -1.32
N THR A 85 4.08 -3.44 -1.91
CA THR A 85 3.88 -2.16 -2.62
C THR A 85 3.06 -2.39 -3.88
N VAL A 86 1.99 -1.60 -4.02
CA VAL A 86 1.09 -1.63 -5.18
C VAL A 86 1.09 -0.26 -5.83
N ARG A 87 1.62 -0.17 -7.05
CA ARG A 87 1.55 1.03 -7.90
C ARG A 87 0.23 1.02 -8.67
N LEU A 88 -0.74 1.82 -8.22
CA LEU A 88 -2.07 1.88 -8.83
C LEU A 88 -2.13 2.91 -9.97
N ASP A 89 -1.72 4.14 -9.70
CA ASP A 89 -1.66 5.24 -10.65
C ASP A 89 -0.57 6.25 -10.23
N ALA A 90 -0.46 7.38 -10.92
CA ALA A 90 0.59 8.38 -10.69
C ALA A 90 0.51 9.07 -9.32
N ASP A 91 -0.62 8.94 -8.61
CA ASP A 91 -0.90 9.59 -7.33
C ASP A 91 -1.09 8.56 -6.20
N ASN A 92 -1.01 7.25 -6.50
CA ASN A 92 -1.33 6.18 -5.55
C ASN A 92 -0.34 5.01 -5.61
N GLU A 93 0.40 4.88 -4.52
CA GLU A 93 1.30 3.77 -4.21
C GLU A 93 1.07 3.26 -2.76
N PRO A 94 -0.06 2.58 -2.51
CA PRO A 94 -0.37 1.94 -1.24
C PRO A 94 0.53 0.71 -0.95
N GLN A 95 0.60 0.36 0.33
CA GLN A 95 1.12 -0.89 0.87
C GLN A 95 0.00 -1.53 1.72
N PRO A 96 -1.03 -2.15 1.11
CA PRO A 96 -2.15 -2.69 1.85
C PRO A 96 -1.73 -3.77 2.83
N ASP A 97 -2.46 -3.92 3.94
CA ASP A 97 -2.14 -4.95 4.93
C ASP A 97 -2.21 -6.36 4.34
N ALA A 98 -3.18 -6.63 3.46
CA ALA A 98 -3.19 -7.85 2.65
C ALA A 98 -3.85 -7.63 1.29
N LEU A 99 -3.50 -8.46 0.32
CA LEU A 99 -4.16 -8.49 -0.99
C LEU A 99 -4.30 -9.92 -1.53
N LEU A 100 -5.26 -10.12 -2.43
CA LEU A 100 -5.27 -11.23 -3.37
C LEU A 100 -5.23 -10.70 -4.79
N ARG A 101 -4.47 -11.40 -5.63
CA ARG A 101 -4.45 -11.12 -7.06
C ARG A 101 -4.53 -12.39 -7.91
N LEU A 102 -5.04 -12.27 -9.13
CA LEU A 102 -5.06 -13.32 -10.13
C LEU A 102 -3.76 -13.32 -10.93
N THR A 103 -3.10 -14.48 -11.01
CA THR A 103 -1.81 -14.62 -11.71
C THR A 103 -1.96 -14.76 -13.22
N VAL A 104 -3.18 -15.06 -13.69
CA VAL A 104 -3.54 -15.17 -15.11
C VAL A 104 -4.82 -14.39 -15.35
N ASP A 105 -4.85 -13.57 -16.41
CA ASP A 105 -5.99 -12.72 -16.79
C ASP A 105 -6.50 -11.78 -15.69
N GLY A 106 -5.66 -11.49 -14.69
CA GLY A 106 -5.93 -10.51 -13.62
C GLY A 106 -5.71 -9.06 -14.05
N GLN A 107 -6.07 -8.13 -13.17
CA GLN A 107 -5.95 -6.68 -13.41
C GLN A 107 -4.58 -6.09 -13.06
N SER A 108 -3.74 -6.88 -12.40
CA SER A 108 -2.38 -6.51 -12.01
C SER A 108 -1.32 -7.44 -12.58
N ARG A 109 -0.09 -6.92 -12.64
CA ARG A 109 1.13 -7.65 -13.00
C ARG A 109 2.22 -7.39 -11.96
N ILE A 110 3.31 -8.15 -12.04
CA ILE A 110 4.54 -7.85 -11.31
C ILE A 110 5.49 -7.10 -12.25
N SER A 111 6.01 -5.97 -11.79
CA SER A 111 6.99 -5.16 -12.52
C SER A 111 8.38 -5.81 -12.52
N GLU A 112 9.30 -5.29 -13.33
CA GLU A 112 10.68 -5.81 -13.41
C GLU A 112 11.44 -5.67 -12.07
N ASP A 113 11.14 -4.62 -11.31
CA ASP A 113 11.69 -4.38 -9.96
C ASP A 113 10.90 -5.11 -8.84
N GLY A 114 9.88 -5.89 -9.20
CA GLY A 114 9.22 -6.84 -8.29
C GLY A 114 8.01 -6.30 -7.53
N TYR A 115 7.48 -5.14 -7.90
CA TYR A 115 6.29 -4.55 -7.28
C TYR A 115 5.01 -4.93 -8.03
N VAL A 116 3.86 -4.80 -7.36
CA VAL A 116 2.57 -4.99 -8.01
C VAL A 116 2.21 -3.71 -8.78
N GLU A 117 1.91 -3.84 -10.08
CA GLU A 117 1.42 -2.75 -10.91
C GLU A 117 -0.01 -3.04 -11.38
N GLY A 118 -0.91 -2.07 -11.16
CA GLY A 118 -2.35 -2.22 -11.41
C GLY A 118 -3.12 -2.75 -10.20
N ALA A 119 -4.43 -2.89 -10.35
CA ALA A 119 -5.31 -3.24 -9.24
C ALA A 119 -5.27 -4.75 -8.90
N PRO A 120 -5.10 -5.12 -7.63
CA PRO A 120 -5.43 -6.45 -7.13
C PRO A 120 -6.96 -6.68 -7.13
N GLU A 121 -7.38 -7.94 -7.23
CA GLU A 121 -8.80 -8.29 -7.17
C GLU A 121 -9.40 -8.07 -5.76
N LEU A 122 -8.64 -8.32 -4.69
CA LEU A 122 -9.04 -8.02 -3.32
C LEU A 122 -7.94 -7.25 -2.59
N ILE A 123 -8.33 -6.18 -1.89
CA ILE A 123 -7.50 -5.50 -0.90
C ILE A 123 -8.17 -5.61 0.48
N VAL A 124 -7.37 -5.82 1.53
CA VAL A 124 -7.81 -5.83 2.92
C VAL A 124 -6.97 -4.85 3.75
N GLU A 125 -7.62 -4.02 4.55
CA GLU A 125 -6.98 -3.08 5.47
C GLU A 125 -7.46 -3.29 6.91
N ILE A 126 -6.54 -3.18 7.86
CA ILE A 126 -6.79 -3.34 9.29
C ILE A 126 -6.75 -1.96 9.94
N ALA A 127 -7.92 -1.33 9.89
CA ALA A 127 -8.18 -0.01 10.38
C ALA A 127 -8.24 0.04 11.92
N ALA A 128 -7.07 0.08 12.55
CA ALA A 128 -6.95 0.38 13.98
C ALA A 128 -7.10 1.90 14.21
N SER A 129 -6.04 2.67 13.95
CA SER A 129 -6.06 4.13 14.04
C SER A 129 -6.18 4.83 12.69
N THR A 130 -6.42 4.06 11.61
CA THR A 130 -6.38 4.52 10.21
C THR A 130 -7.74 4.50 9.53
N ALA A 131 -8.83 4.20 10.26
CA ALA A 131 -10.19 4.09 9.70
C ALA A 131 -10.62 5.30 8.86
N SER A 132 -10.22 6.52 9.25
CA SER A 132 -10.53 7.72 8.47
C SER A 132 -9.80 7.77 7.13
N ILE A 133 -8.62 7.19 7.01
CA ILE A 133 -7.87 7.10 5.75
C ILE A 133 -8.44 5.95 4.91
N ASP A 134 -8.58 4.78 5.54
CA ASP A 134 -8.99 3.53 4.88
C ASP A 134 -10.41 3.61 4.29
N LEU A 135 -11.35 4.26 4.99
CA LEU A 135 -12.73 4.43 4.53
C LEU A 135 -12.95 5.69 3.67
N ASN A 136 -11.94 6.53 3.47
CA ASN A 136 -12.05 7.71 2.61
C ASN A 136 -11.08 7.66 1.45
N ASP A 137 -9.83 8.12 1.64
CA ASP A 137 -8.94 8.38 0.52
C ASP A 137 -8.48 7.08 -0.15
N LYS A 138 -8.18 6.03 0.62
CA LYS A 138 -7.92 4.70 0.07
C LYS A 138 -9.14 4.11 -0.65
N LEU A 139 -10.33 4.20 -0.07
CA LEU A 139 -11.56 3.75 -0.72
C LEU A 139 -11.80 4.46 -2.08
N LYS A 140 -11.54 5.76 -2.17
CA LYS A 140 -11.64 6.53 -3.43
C LYS A 140 -10.60 6.05 -4.43
N ALA A 141 -9.34 5.94 -4.02
CA ALA A 141 -8.24 5.49 -4.86
C ALA A 141 -8.49 4.08 -5.40
N TYR A 142 -8.88 3.13 -4.54
CA TYR A 142 -9.18 1.75 -4.91
C TYR A 142 -10.36 1.66 -5.88
N ARG A 143 -11.43 2.42 -5.64
CA ARG A 143 -12.59 2.46 -6.55
C ARG A 143 -12.21 3.04 -7.92
N ARG A 144 -11.45 4.14 -7.95
CA ARG A 144 -11.03 4.78 -9.21
C ARG A 144 -10.13 3.86 -10.03
N ASN A 145 -9.29 3.07 -9.35
CA ASN A 145 -8.38 2.11 -9.96
C ASN A 145 -9.00 0.73 -10.19
N GLN A 146 -10.31 0.57 -9.98
CA GLN A 146 -11.06 -0.65 -10.30
C GLN A 146 -10.66 -1.90 -9.48
N VAL A 147 -10.14 -1.74 -8.26
CA VAL A 147 -10.07 -2.85 -7.30
C VAL A 147 -11.46 -3.47 -7.17
N GLN A 148 -11.61 -4.79 -7.28
CA GLN A 148 -12.96 -5.39 -7.36
C GLN A 148 -13.63 -5.49 -6.00
N GLU A 149 -12.86 -5.88 -4.99
CA GLU A 149 -13.33 -6.07 -3.63
C GLU A 149 -12.39 -5.38 -2.63
N TYR A 150 -12.96 -4.72 -1.63
CA TYR A 150 -12.21 -4.02 -0.60
C TYR A 150 -12.82 -4.28 0.77
N LEU A 151 -12.02 -4.83 1.68
CA LEU A 151 -12.45 -5.18 3.04
C LEU A 151 -11.69 -4.32 4.05
N VAL A 152 -12.43 -3.63 4.92
CA VAL A 152 -11.85 -2.85 6.02
C VAL A 152 -12.29 -3.45 7.35
N TRP A 153 -11.33 -3.85 8.18
CA TRP A 153 -11.60 -4.25 9.55
C TRP A 153 -11.37 -3.08 10.50
N ARG A 154 -12.46 -2.45 10.94
CA ARG A 154 -12.44 -1.42 11.98
C ARG A 154 -12.32 -2.05 13.36
N VAL A 155 -11.07 -2.23 13.82
CA VAL A 155 -10.76 -3.04 15.00
C VAL A 155 -11.37 -2.50 16.29
N TYR A 156 -11.41 -1.17 16.47
CA TYR A 156 -12.02 -0.58 17.67
C TYR A 156 -13.55 -0.61 17.65
N ASP A 157 -14.16 -0.57 16.47
CA ASP A 157 -15.61 -0.64 16.32
C ASP A 157 -16.13 -2.09 16.35
N GLY A 158 -15.25 -3.07 16.10
CA GLY A 158 -15.63 -4.48 16.02
C GLY A 158 -16.39 -4.81 14.74
N GLU A 159 -16.18 -4.04 13.66
CA GLU A 159 -16.95 -4.13 12.42
C GLU A 159 -16.05 -4.47 11.22
N LEU A 160 -16.65 -5.14 10.23
CA LEU A 160 -16.04 -5.44 8.94
C LEU A 160 -16.91 -4.80 7.85
N ASP A 161 -16.32 -3.88 7.11
CA ASP A 161 -16.96 -3.25 5.95
C ASP A 161 -16.41 -3.88 4.68
N TRP A 162 -17.26 -4.62 3.95
CA TRP A 162 -16.90 -5.25 2.67
C TRP A 162 -17.58 -4.52 1.52
N PHE A 163 -16.77 -3.90 0.67
CA PHE A 163 -17.21 -3.19 -0.52
C PHE A 163 -16.96 -4.01 -1.78
N ARG A 164 -17.95 -4.00 -2.67
CA ARG A 164 -17.77 -4.32 -4.09
C ARG A 164 -17.72 -2.98 -4.82
N LEU A 165 -16.61 -2.69 -5.50
CA LEU A 165 -16.32 -1.34 -6.03
C LEU A 165 -16.63 -1.20 -7.52
#